data_AF-A0A7C1A9Q2-F1
#
_entry.id   AF-A0A7C1A9Q2-F1
#
_cell.length_a   1.000
_cell.length_b   1.000
_cell.length_c   1.000
_cell.angle_alpha   90.00
_cell.angle_beta   90.00
_cell.angle_gamma   90.00
#
_symmetry.space_group_name_H-M   'P 1'
#
loop_
_entity.id
_entity.type
_entity.pdbx_description
1 polymer ?
#
loop_
_entity_poly.entity_id
_entity_poly.type
_entity_poly.pdbx_seq_one_letter_code
_entity_poly.pdbx_strand_id
1 'polypeptide(L)'
;MKILAVDFDGVISDSALKSLFVSHNAYCKYFGSEVKKSFGGELFTFENWEEMQKKYKKEMDYYRRLRSYLELSGDFFVIIKIIEEQVQ
;
A
#
# COMPACT_ATOMS: atom_id res chain seq x y z
N MET A 1 11.54 -20.51 -17.12
CA MET A 1 12.12 -19.41 -16.32
C MET A 1 11.40 -18.13 -16.74
N LYS A 2 10.49 -17.59 -15.92
CA LYS A 2 9.76 -16.36 -16.23
C LYS A 2 10.48 -15.22 -15.51
N ILE A 3 11.03 -14.28 -16.28
CA ILE A 3 11.66 -13.07 -15.74
C ILE A 3 10.52 -12.24 -15.12
N LEU A 4 10.50 -12.15 -13.78
CA LEU A 4 9.74 -11.11 -13.09
C LEU A 4 10.46 -9.79 -13.34
N ALA A 5 9.72 -8.80 -13.83
CA ALA A 5 10.18 -7.49 -14.26
C ALA A 5 11.48 -6.97 -13.61
N VAL A 6 12.43 -6.56 -14.46
CA VAL A 6 13.64 -5.83 -14.06
C VAL A 6 13.30 -4.34 -14.09
N ASP A 7 13.33 -3.69 -12.93
CA ASP A 7 13.27 -2.24 -12.82
C ASP A 7 14.57 -1.64 -13.40
N PHE A 8 14.50 -0.46 -14.02
CA PHE A 8 15.55 0.09 -14.89
C PHE A 8 16.91 0.31 -14.18
N ASP A 9 16.94 0.31 -12.84
CA ASP A 9 18.12 0.50 -12.00
C ASP A 9 18.69 -0.80 -11.39
N GLY A 10 18.16 -1.98 -11.76
CA GLY A 10 18.67 -3.27 -11.30
C GLY A 10 18.41 -3.57 -9.82
N VAL A 11 17.62 -2.72 -9.14
CA VAL A 11 17.16 -2.96 -7.77
C VAL A 11 15.77 -3.58 -7.86
N ILE A 12 15.57 -4.74 -7.23
CA ILE A 12 14.22 -5.26 -6.96
C ILE A 12 13.64 -4.39 -5.85
N SER A 13 13.28 -3.17 -6.21
CA SER A 13 12.49 -2.27 -5.40
C SER A 13 11.11 -2.91 -5.32
N ASP A 14 10.61 -3.20 -4.11
CA ASP A 14 9.20 -3.57 -3.95
C ASP A 14 8.34 -2.33 -4.26
N SER A 15 8.19 -2.06 -5.56
CA SER A 15 7.49 -0.93 -6.14
C SER A 15 6.05 -0.89 -5.66
N ALA A 16 5.48 -2.06 -5.34
CA ALA A 16 4.15 -2.16 -4.75
C ALA A 16 4.13 -1.64 -3.31
N LEU A 17 5.02 -2.07 -2.42
CA LEU A 17 5.04 -1.55 -1.04
C LEU A 17 5.36 -0.04 -0.98
N LYS A 18 6.28 0.43 -1.83
CA LYS A 18 6.56 1.88 -1.96
C LYS A 18 5.34 2.64 -2.46
N SER A 19 4.62 2.09 -3.43
CA SER A 19 3.40 2.71 -3.95
C SER A 19 2.28 2.75 -2.92
N LEU A 20 2.15 1.73 -2.04
CA LEU A 20 1.24 1.78 -0.90
C LEU A 20 1.60 2.93 0.04
N PHE A 21 2.88 3.03 0.43
CA PHE A 21 3.38 4.09 1.30
C PHE A 21 3.00 5.48 0.74
N VAL A 22 3.33 5.73 -0.53
CA VAL A 22 3.09 7.03 -1.17
C VAL A 22 1.59 7.30 -1.35
N SER A 23 0.85 6.34 -1.90
CA SER A 23 -0.58 6.50 -2.22
C SER A 23 -1.42 6.65 -0.96
N HIS A 24 -1.13 5.88 0.10
CA HIS A 24 -1.81 6.01 1.38
C HIS A 24 -1.61 7.39 2.00
N ASN A 25 -0.35 7.83 2.08
CA ASN A 25 -0.02 9.12 2.67
C ASN A 25 -0.58 10.29 1.85
N ALA A 26 -0.52 10.23 0.52
CA ALA A 26 -1.10 11.24 -0.36
C ALA A 26 -2.62 11.34 -0.16
N TYR A 27 -3.29 10.19 -0.08
CA TYR A 27 -4.73 10.14 0.17
C TYR A 27 -5.09 10.77 1.52
N CYS A 28 -4.44 10.34 2.61
CA CYS A 28 -4.69 10.88 3.95
C CYS A 28 -4.43 12.39 4.02
N LYS A 29 -3.41 12.90 3.33
CA LYS A 29 -3.13 14.34 3.27
C LYS A 29 -4.19 15.12 2.51
N TYR A 30 -4.74 14.56 1.43
CA TYR A 30 -5.71 15.26 0.59
C TYR A 30 -7.13 15.23 1.19
N PHE A 31 -7.56 14.08 1.71
CA PHE A 31 -8.93 13.88 2.22
C PHE A 31 -9.05 14.01 3.74
N GLY A 32 -7.93 14.06 4.47
CA GLY A 32 -7.91 14.01 5.93
C GLY A 32 -7.84 12.57 6.46
N SER A 33 -7.09 12.37 7.54
CA SER A 33 -6.89 11.05 8.17
C SER A 33 -8.18 10.46 8.75
N GLU A 34 -9.13 11.31 9.15
CA GLU A 34 -10.41 10.88 9.74
C GLU A 34 -11.39 10.28 8.73
N VAL A 35 -11.21 10.59 7.45
CA VAL A 35 -12.04 10.05 6.36
C VAL A 35 -11.62 8.62 6.01
N LYS A 36 -10.40 8.22 6.37
CA LYS A 36 -9.80 6.95 5.95
C LYS A 36 -9.85 5.91 7.07
N LYS A 37 -10.38 4.71 6.78
CA LYS A 37 -10.44 3.60 7.76
C LYS A 37 -9.24 2.65 7.66
N SER A 38 -8.64 2.52 6.48
CA SER A 38 -7.46 1.68 6.28
C SER A 38 -6.27 2.22 7.07
N PHE A 39 -5.52 1.35 7.74
CA PHE A 39 -4.37 1.67 8.58
C PHE A 39 -4.71 2.68 9.68
N GLY A 40 -5.98 2.72 10.12
CA GLY A 40 -6.49 3.67 11.12
C GLY A 40 -6.28 5.14 10.77
N GLY A 41 -6.04 5.47 9.49
CA GLY A 41 -5.70 6.82 9.05
C GLY A 41 -4.28 7.28 9.42
N GLU A 42 -3.46 6.44 10.05
CA GLU A 42 -2.10 6.75 10.45
C GLU A 42 -1.18 6.87 9.23
N LEU A 43 -0.34 7.90 9.20
CA LEU A 43 0.62 8.09 8.11
C LEU A 43 1.81 7.15 8.28
N PHE A 44 2.26 6.58 7.17
CA PHE A 44 3.53 5.87 7.15
C PHE A 44 4.69 6.87 7.13
N THR A 45 5.70 6.62 7.94
CA THR A 45 6.99 7.31 7.98
C THR A 45 8.10 6.27 7.87
N PHE A 46 9.33 6.70 7.63
CA PHE A 46 10.44 5.74 7.59
C PHE A 46 10.66 5.09 8.97
N GLU A 47 10.41 5.85 10.02
CA GLU A 47 10.63 5.48 11.41
C GLU A 47 9.56 4.49 11.91
N ASN A 48 8.30 4.66 11.48
CA ASN A 48 7.19 3.80 11.93
C ASN A 48 6.87 2.64 10.97
N TRP A 49 7.57 2.52 9.83
CA TRP A 49 7.19 1.60 8.76
C TRP A 49 7.08 0.13 9.22
N GLU A 50 8.06 -0.35 9.99
CA GLU A 50 8.03 -1.72 10.51
C GLU A 50 6.93 -1.93 11.54
N GLU A 51 6.67 -0.94 12.39
CA GLU A 51 5.64 -1.00 13.41
C GLU A 51 4.25 -1.04 12.77
N MET A 52 4.02 -0.14 11.81
CA MET A 52 2.78 -0.08 11.04
C MET A 52 2.48 -1.41 10.34
N GLN A 53 3.49 -2.05 9.75
CA GLN A 53 3.34 -3.38 9.13
C GLN A 53 2.89 -4.45 10.13
N LYS A 54 3.40 -4.41 11.36
CA LYS A 54 3.05 -5.37 12.42
C LYS A 54 1.65 -5.08 12.98
N LYS A 55 1.37 -3.81 13.28
CA LYS A 55 0.09 -3.34 13.82
C LYS A 55 -1.07 -3.62 12.87
N TYR A 56 -0.88 -3.35 11.58
CA TYR A 56 -1.88 -3.51 10.54
C TYR A 56 -1.64 -4.76 9.68
N LYS A 57 -1.20 -5.85 10.32
CA LYS A 57 -0.86 -7.10 9.62
C LYS A 57 -2.00 -7.61 8.72
N LYS A 58 -3.26 -7.57 9.19
CA LYS A 58 -4.42 -8.01 8.41
C LYS A 58 -4.57 -7.23 7.10
N GLU A 59 -4.41 -5.92 7.15
CA GLU A 59 -4.48 -5.04 5.97
C GLU A 59 -3.28 -5.24 5.06
N MET A 60 -2.08 -5.41 5.60
CA MET A 60 -0.87 -5.70 4.82
C MET A 60 -0.93 -7.07 4.12
N ASP A 61 -1.48 -8.08 4.79
CA ASP A 61 -1.68 -9.41 4.20
C ASP A 61 -2.76 -9.36 3.11
N TYR A 62 -3.77 -8.49 3.25
CA TYR A 62 -4.74 -8.27 2.18
C TYR A 62 -4.15 -7.48 1.01
N TYR A 63 -3.39 -6.42 1.28
CA TYR A 63 -2.62 -5.70 0.27
C TYR A 63 -1.71 -6.62 -0.55
N ARG A 64 -0.95 -7.50 0.13
CA ARG A 64 -0.07 -8.48 -0.52
C ARG A 64 -0.83 -9.47 -1.40
N ARG A 65 -2.04 -9.90 -0.99
CA ARG A 65 -2.91 -10.73 -1.84
C ARG A 65 -3.41 -9.98 -3.06
N LEU A 66 -3.74 -8.70 -2.90
CA LEU A 66 -4.24 -7.87 -3.99
C LEU A 66 -3.12 -7.41 -4.95
N ARG A 67 -1.86 -7.46 -4.52
CA ARG A 67 -0.69 -7.04 -5.32
C ARG A 67 -0.64 -7.70 -6.69
N SER A 68 -1.03 -8.97 -6.83
CA SER A 68 -1.01 -9.68 -8.11
C SER A 68 -2.02 -9.15 -9.14
N TYR A 69 -2.96 -8.30 -8.70
CA TYR A 69 -3.96 -7.65 -9.54
C TYR A 69 -3.59 -6.21 -9.90
N LEU A 70 -2.41 -5.75 -9.49
CA LEU A 70 -1.85 -4.46 -9.92
C LEU A 70 -1.26 -4.61 -11.32
N GLU A 71 -1.92 -4.04 -12.31
CA GLU A 71 -1.43 -3.98 -13.68
C GLU A 71 -0.88 -2.57 -14.01
N LEU A 72 -1.42 -1.53 -13.38
CA LEU A 72 -1.11 -0.13 -13.62
C LEU A 72 -1.01 0.68 -12.30
N SER A 73 -0.41 1.87 -12.39
CA SER A 73 -0.25 2.78 -11.24
C SER A 73 -1.58 3.30 -10.66
N GLY A 74 -2.68 3.27 -11.43
CA GLY A 74 -4.02 3.61 -10.93
C GLY A 74 -4.59 2.56 -9.97
N ASP A 75 -4.12 1.31 -10.05
CA ASP A 75 -4.68 0.19 -9.31
C ASP A 75 -4.34 0.26 -7.82
N PHE A 76 -3.30 1.00 -7.44
CA PHE A 76 -2.94 1.24 -6.03
C PHE A 76 -4.04 1.98 -5.27
N PHE A 77 -4.69 2.97 -5.90
CA PHE A 77 -5.83 3.66 -5.28
C PHE A 77 -7.03 2.73 -5.14
N VAL A 78 -7.29 1.89 -6.15
CA VAL A 78 -8.37 0.90 -6.12
C VAL A 78 -8.16 -0.10 -4.99
N ILE A 79 -6.94 -0.65 -4.84
CA ILE A 79 -6.61 -1.57 -3.75
C ILE A 79 -6.81 -0.92 -2.37
N ILE A 80 -6.39 0.34 -2.22
CA ILE A 80 -6.63 1.09 -0.98
C ILE A 80 -8.14 1.14 -0.66
N LYS A 81 -8.98 1.46 -1.66
CA LYS A 81 -10.45 1.49 -1.47
C LYS A 81 -11.02 0.11 -1.14
N ILE A 82 -10.55 -0.96 -1.79
CA ILE A 82 -10.98 -2.33 -1.50
C ILE A 82 -10.61 -2.73 -0.07
N ILE A 83 -9.41 -2.38 0.40
CA ILE A 83 -9.00 -2.62 1.79
C ILE A 83 -9.95 -1.91 2.75
N GLU A 84 -10.31 -0.65 2.49
CA GLU A 84 -11.26 0.09 3.35
C GLU A 84 -12.64 -0.56 3.42
N GLU A 85 -13.17 -1.03 2.29
CA GLU A 85 -14.50 -1.65 2.23
C GLU A 85 -14.56 -3.01 2.94
N GLN A 86 -13.45 -3.74 2.98
CA GLN A 86 -13.36 -5.10 3.55
C GLN A 86 -12.94 -5.15 5.02
N VAL A 87 -12.48 -4.03 5.59
CA VAL A 87 -12.03 -3.93 7.00
C VAL A 87 -13.17 -3.47 7.93
N GLN A 88 -14.42 -3.45 7.45
CA GLN A 88 -15.60 -3.22 8.30
C GLN A 88 -15.73 -4.24 9.44
#